data_AF-A0A4U6TL64-F1
#
_entry.id   AF-A0A4U6TL64-F1
#
_cell.length_a   1.000
_cell.length_b   1.000
_cell.length_c   1.000
_cell.angle_alpha   90.00
_cell.angle_beta   90.00
_cell.angle_gamma   90.00
#
_symmetry.space_group_name_H-M   'P 1'
#
loop_
_entity.id
_entity.type
_entity.pdbx_description
1 polymer ?
#
loop_
_entity_poly.entity_id
_entity_poly.type
_entity_poly.pdbx_seq_one_letter_code
_entity_poly.pdbx_strand_id
1 'polypeptide(L)'
;MCHQCQRNDSGRVVRCQGCIKREKKFRYCVKCIKRWYPHLSEDDFATNCPVCYKNCKCKSCLRGDISTVGSRNGNKSQKKADKCSVSEEDKIKFSMHIVHFLLPWLKEFHQEQMLEKSVEASIRGIDSCKMEVPLSECGSDERIYCNNCRTSIVDFHRSCNKCSYDICLSCCRELCQGLNPIGDVNSDKVTSLPDAGGKEDLQLGSSHCKGASQLVKSLLMDIMIF
;
A
#
# COMPACT_ATOMS: atom_id res chain seq x y z
N MET A 1 -14.84 -5.53 -36.68
CA MET A 1 -14.91 -5.50 -35.22
C MET A 1 -13.60 -4.99 -34.64
N CYS A 2 -13.64 -4.04 -33.70
CA CYS A 2 -12.47 -3.63 -32.91
C CYS A 2 -12.11 -4.75 -31.93
N HIS A 3 -10.83 -5.07 -31.82
CA HIS A 3 -10.35 -6.14 -30.94
C HIS A 3 -10.62 -5.87 -29.44
N GLN A 4 -10.57 -4.61 -28.99
CA GLN A 4 -10.76 -4.26 -27.58
C GLN A 4 -12.24 -4.30 -27.15
N CYS A 5 -13.13 -3.60 -27.87
CA CYS A 5 -14.55 -3.50 -27.49
C CYS A 5 -15.45 -4.52 -28.18
N GLN A 6 -14.94 -5.26 -29.17
CA GLN A 6 -15.70 -6.19 -29.99
C GLN A 6 -16.90 -5.55 -30.73
N ARG A 7 -16.85 -4.23 -31.01
CA ARG A 7 -17.89 -3.51 -31.77
C ARG A 7 -17.44 -3.13 -33.19
N ASN A 8 -18.38 -2.90 -34.10
CA ASN A 8 -18.16 -2.45 -35.48
C ASN A 8 -18.69 -1.03 -35.77
N ASP A 9 -19.46 -0.45 -34.84
CA ASP A 9 -20.14 0.86 -34.90
C ASP A 9 -19.23 2.07 -34.63
N SER A 10 -17.96 1.84 -34.28
CA SER A 10 -17.09 2.88 -33.72
C SER A 10 -16.43 3.80 -34.75
N GLY A 11 -16.84 3.71 -36.03
CA GLY A 11 -16.29 4.51 -37.13
C GLY A 11 -14.83 4.20 -37.44
N ARG A 12 -13.94 5.19 -37.22
CA ARG A 12 -12.52 5.11 -37.55
C ARG A 12 -11.79 4.04 -36.71
N VAL A 13 -11.08 3.16 -37.41
CA VAL A 13 -10.28 2.08 -36.82
C VAL A 13 -8.87 2.10 -37.38
N VAL A 14 -7.90 1.82 -36.52
CA VAL A 14 -6.49 1.66 -36.86
C VAL A 14 -6.18 0.16 -37.01
N ARG A 15 -5.55 -0.22 -38.13
CA ARG A 15 -5.13 -1.59 -38.41
C ARG A 15 -3.66 -1.75 -38.10
N CYS A 16 -3.29 -2.83 -37.43
CA CYS A 16 -1.90 -3.09 -37.09
C CYS A 16 -1.16 -3.86 -38.19
N GLN A 17 -0.09 -3.27 -38.74
CA GLN A 17 0.79 -3.86 -39.74
C GLN A 17 1.56 -5.07 -39.20
N GLY A 18 2.07 -5.00 -37.96
CA GLY A 18 2.72 -6.13 -37.31
C GLY A 18 1.79 -7.35 -37.12
N CYS A 19 0.48 -7.13 -37.03
CA CYS A 19 -0.50 -8.21 -37.05
C CYS A 19 -0.76 -8.74 -38.47
N ILE A 20 -0.87 -7.84 -39.46
CA ILE A 20 -1.07 -8.22 -40.86
C ILE A 20 0.08 -9.09 -41.35
N LYS A 21 1.33 -8.73 -41.04
CA LYS A 21 2.54 -9.53 -41.35
C LYS A 21 2.49 -10.95 -40.73
N ARG A 22 1.76 -11.12 -39.63
CA ARG A 22 1.57 -12.40 -38.92
C ARG A 22 0.22 -13.05 -39.24
N GLU A 23 -0.39 -12.66 -40.37
CA GLU A 23 -1.69 -13.15 -40.86
C GLU A 23 -2.87 -12.92 -39.88
N LYS A 24 -2.72 -11.99 -38.94
CA LYS A 24 -3.77 -11.59 -37.99
C LYS A 24 -4.39 -10.26 -38.41
N LYS A 25 -5.69 -10.11 -38.17
CA LYS A 25 -6.47 -8.91 -38.59
C LYS A 25 -6.87 -8.00 -37.43
N PHE A 26 -6.00 -7.86 -36.42
CA PHE A 26 -6.30 -7.01 -35.26
C PHE A 26 -6.35 -5.53 -35.64
N ARG A 27 -7.41 -4.88 -35.15
CA ARG A 27 -7.69 -3.45 -35.38
C ARG A 27 -8.39 -2.85 -34.16
N TYR A 28 -8.17 -1.57 -33.93
CA TYR A 28 -8.66 -0.86 -32.75
C TYR A 28 -9.40 0.41 -33.16
N CYS A 29 -10.56 0.68 -32.55
CA CYS A 29 -11.18 1.99 -32.75
C CYS A 29 -10.44 3.04 -31.93
N VAL A 30 -10.44 4.28 -32.42
CA VAL A 30 -9.74 5.40 -31.77
C VAL A 30 -10.20 5.59 -30.32
N LYS A 31 -11.50 5.39 -30.04
CA LYS A 31 -12.06 5.42 -28.68
C LYS A 31 -11.37 4.44 -27.74
N CYS A 32 -11.08 3.22 -28.20
CA CYS A 32 -10.40 2.21 -27.39
C CYS A 32 -8.91 2.51 -27.20
N ILE A 33 -8.24 3.06 -28.23
CA ILE A 33 -6.83 3.48 -28.12
C ILE A 33 -6.72 4.54 -27.02
N LYS A 34 -7.45 5.65 -27.15
CA LYS A 34 -7.39 6.77 -26.18
C LYS A 34 -7.78 6.35 -24.76
N ARG A 35 -8.77 5.47 -24.61
CA ARG A 35 -9.27 5.06 -23.29
C ARG A 35 -8.34 4.07 -22.58
N TRP A 36 -7.77 3.11 -23.29
CA TRP A 36 -7.02 2.01 -22.66
C TRP A 36 -5.50 2.19 -22.73
N TYR A 37 -5.03 3.04 -23.64
CA TYR A 37 -3.61 3.28 -23.92
C TYR A 37 -3.37 4.77 -24.24
N PRO A 38 -3.63 5.69 -23.29
CA PRO A 38 -3.52 7.13 -23.53
C PRO A 38 -2.08 7.59 -23.84
N HIS A 39 -1.07 6.77 -23.54
CA HIS A 39 0.35 7.01 -23.79
C HIS A 39 0.81 6.53 -25.17
N LEU A 40 -0.03 5.86 -25.94
CA LEU A 40 0.31 5.35 -27.28
C LEU A 40 -0.47 6.11 -28.35
N SER A 41 0.23 6.47 -29.41
CA SER A 41 -0.34 7.11 -30.59
C SER A 41 -1.06 6.09 -31.48
N GLU A 42 -1.83 6.60 -32.44
CA GLU A 42 -2.43 5.75 -33.47
C GLU A 42 -1.38 5.11 -34.37
N ASP A 43 -0.26 5.79 -34.63
CA ASP A 43 0.85 5.28 -35.44
C ASP A 43 1.60 4.15 -34.72
N ASP A 44 1.72 4.23 -33.39
CA ASP A 44 2.22 3.12 -32.57
C ASP A 44 1.34 1.88 -32.76
N PHE A 45 0.01 2.04 -32.70
CA PHE A 45 -0.94 0.95 -32.95
C PHE A 45 -0.90 0.44 -34.39
N ALA A 46 -0.70 1.33 -35.37
CA ALA A 46 -0.57 0.99 -36.78
C ALA A 46 0.70 0.16 -37.02
N THR A 47 1.79 0.48 -36.34
CA THR A 47 3.05 -0.27 -36.40
C THR A 47 2.91 -1.60 -35.66
N ASN A 48 2.67 -1.54 -34.35
CA ASN A 48 2.54 -2.69 -33.45
C ASN A 48 1.48 -2.42 -32.37
N CYS A 49 0.39 -3.19 -32.37
CA CYS A 49 -0.64 -3.05 -31.37
C CYS A 49 -0.27 -3.73 -30.04
N PRO A 50 -1.06 -3.52 -28.96
CA PRO A 50 -0.84 -4.18 -27.67
C PRO A 50 -0.79 -5.71 -27.71
N VAL A 51 -1.40 -6.36 -28.72
CA VAL A 51 -1.24 -7.82 -28.92
C VAL A 51 0.13 -8.17 -29.50
N CYS A 52 0.73 -7.31 -30.34
CA CYS A 52 2.13 -7.45 -30.75
C CYS A 52 3.06 -7.41 -29.55
N TYR A 53 2.81 -6.48 -28.62
CA TYR A 53 3.61 -6.28 -27.41
C TYR A 53 3.21 -7.19 -26.23
N LYS A 54 2.26 -8.12 -26.43
CA LYS A 54 1.74 -9.01 -25.38
C LYS A 54 1.24 -8.29 -24.12
N ASN A 55 0.77 -7.05 -24.25
CA ASN A 55 0.23 -6.22 -23.16
C ASN A 55 -1.22 -5.78 -23.45
N CYS A 56 -1.95 -6.58 -24.24
CA CYS A 56 -3.35 -6.31 -24.55
C CYS A 56 -4.25 -6.48 -23.32
N LYS A 57 -5.05 -5.46 -23.01
CA LYS A 57 -5.97 -5.40 -21.86
C LYS A 57 -7.41 -5.77 -22.22
N CYS A 58 -7.64 -6.41 -23.37
CA CYS A 58 -8.99 -6.84 -23.74
C CYS A 58 -9.39 -8.09 -22.94
N LYS A 59 -10.67 -8.26 -22.64
CA LYS A 59 -11.16 -9.41 -21.84
C LYS A 59 -10.73 -10.75 -22.44
N SER A 60 -10.75 -10.88 -23.76
CA SER A 60 -10.36 -12.12 -24.46
C SER A 60 -8.86 -12.42 -24.36
N CYS A 61 -7.99 -11.41 -24.40
CA CYS A 61 -6.54 -11.59 -24.25
C CYS A 61 -6.12 -11.77 -22.80
N LEU A 62 -6.88 -11.22 -21.85
CA LEU A 62 -6.64 -11.43 -20.42
C LEU A 62 -7.13 -12.81 -19.94
N ARG A 63 -8.21 -13.34 -20.54
CA ARG A 63 -8.79 -14.66 -20.20
C ARG A 63 -8.27 -15.80 -21.08
N GLY A 64 -7.71 -15.50 -22.23
CA GLY A 64 -7.09 -16.48 -23.13
C GLY A 64 -5.69 -16.78 -22.63
N ASP A 65 -5.57 -17.83 -21.82
CA ASP A 65 -4.41 -18.18 -21.03
C ASP A 65 -3.03 -18.00 -21.68
N ILE A 66 -2.11 -17.64 -20.78
CA ILE A 66 -0.65 -17.80 -20.76
C ILE A 66 -0.20 -19.25 -21.13
N SER A 67 -1.11 -20.21 -21.25
CA SER A 67 -0.87 -21.61 -21.62
C SER A 67 -1.19 -21.98 -23.08
N THR A 68 -1.65 -21.05 -23.94
CA THR A 68 -1.97 -21.35 -25.36
C THR A 68 -1.19 -20.50 -26.37
N VAL A 69 0.08 -20.20 -26.07
CA VAL A 69 1.07 -19.83 -27.12
C VAL A 69 1.46 -21.09 -27.88
N GLY A 70 0.50 -21.69 -28.59
CA GLY A 70 0.69 -22.99 -29.21
C GLY A 70 -0.54 -23.62 -29.84
N SER A 71 -1.45 -22.86 -30.47
CA SER A 71 -2.25 -23.39 -31.59
C SER A 71 -3.22 -22.35 -32.13
N ARG A 72 -2.97 -21.93 -33.38
CA ARG A 72 -3.93 -21.92 -34.50
C ARG A 72 -3.19 -21.34 -35.70
N ASN A 73 -2.30 -22.17 -36.24
CA ASN A 73 -2.01 -22.38 -37.66
C ASN A 73 -0.67 -23.10 -37.79
N GLY A 74 -0.69 -24.16 -38.60
CA GLY A 74 0.39 -25.13 -38.73
C GLY A 74 1.72 -24.49 -39.10
N ASN A 75 2.71 -24.74 -38.24
CA ASN A 75 4.03 -25.22 -38.60
C ASN A 75 4.70 -25.63 -37.28
N LYS A 76 4.90 -26.95 -37.11
CA LYS A 76 5.72 -27.52 -36.04
C LYS A 76 7.16 -27.05 -36.24
N SER A 77 7.47 -25.86 -35.76
CA SER A 77 8.78 -25.59 -35.23
C SER A 77 8.59 -25.52 -33.72
N GLN A 78 9.10 -26.51 -33.00
CA GLN A 78 9.39 -26.39 -31.59
C GLN A 78 10.42 -25.26 -31.44
N LYS A 79 9.98 -24.00 -31.55
CA LYS A 79 10.62 -22.96 -30.76
C LYS A 79 10.13 -23.25 -29.36
N LYS A 80 10.99 -23.97 -28.60
CA LYS A 80 11.02 -23.88 -27.14
C LYS A 80 10.60 -22.45 -26.81
N ALA A 81 9.60 -22.27 -25.95
CA ALA A 81 9.48 -20.99 -25.28
C ALA A 81 10.89 -20.74 -24.75
N ASP A 82 11.62 -19.83 -25.39
CA ASP A 82 12.81 -19.28 -24.80
C ASP A 82 12.25 -18.79 -23.48
N LYS A 83 12.56 -19.52 -22.40
CA LYS A 83 12.68 -18.92 -21.08
C LYS A 83 13.50 -17.70 -21.42
N CYS A 84 12.85 -16.54 -21.49
CA CYS A 84 13.55 -15.28 -21.47
C CYS A 84 14.18 -15.29 -20.09
N SER A 85 15.33 -15.96 -19.99
CA SER A 85 16.15 -15.99 -18.81
C SER A 85 16.63 -14.56 -18.74
N VAL A 86 15.93 -13.76 -17.93
CA VAL A 86 16.43 -12.46 -17.49
C VAL A 86 17.84 -12.77 -16.98
N SER A 87 18.86 -12.16 -17.60
CA SER A 87 20.22 -12.42 -17.19
C SER A 87 20.38 -11.99 -15.73
N GLU A 88 21.37 -12.55 -15.03
CA GLU A 88 21.61 -12.17 -13.63
C GLU A 88 21.86 -10.67 -13.50
N GLU A 89 22.51 -10.05 -14.50
CA GLU A 89 22.73 -8.61 -14.57
C GLU A 89 21.42 -7.83 -14.65
N ASP A 90 20.47 -8.28 -15.45
CA ASP A 90 19.16 -7.62 -15.55
C ASP A 90 18.34 -7.84 -14.28
N LYS A 91 18.41 -9.02 -13.65
CA LYS A 91 17.79 -9.24 -12.32
C LYS A 91 18.37 -8.27 -11.28
N ILE A 92 19.68 -8.07 -11.27
CA ILE A 92 20.35 -7.10 -10.38
C ILE A 92 19.83 -5.69 -10.67
N LYS A 93 19.78 -5.27 -11.93
CA LYS A 93 19.26 -3.93 -12.30
C LYS A 93 17.81 -3.75 -11.87
N PHE A 94 16.96 -4.75 -12.09
CA PHE A 94 15.56 -4.70 -11.65
C PHE A 94 15.45 -4.63 -10.12
N SER A 95 16.21 -5.45 -9.39
CA SER A 95 16.26 -5.39 -7.93
C SER A 95 16.74 -4.03 -7.43
N MET A 96 17.80 -3.46 -8.02
CA MET A 96 18.26 -2.11 -7.69
C MET A 96 17.19 -1.06 -7.96
N HIS A 97 16.47 -1.17 -9.08
CA HIS A 97 15.39 -0.24 -9.39
C HIS A 97 14.25 -0.33 -8.36
N ILE A 98 13.86 -1.55 -7.96
CA ILE A 98 12.84 -1.78 -6.93
C ILE A 98 13.30 -1.20 -5.59
N VAL A 99 14.54 -1.44 -5.17
CA VAL A 99 15.07 -0.89 -3.92
C VAL A 99 15.06 0.64 -3.95
N HIS A 100 15.55 1.27 -5.02
CA HIS A 100 15.51 2.74 -5.15
C HIS A 100 14.08 3.28 -5.15
N PHE A 101 13.16 2.57 -5.81
CA PHE A 101 11.75 2.93 -5.81
C PHE A 101 11.17 2.84 -4.39
N LEU A 102 11.38 1.74 -3.66
CA LEU A 102 10.82 1.53 -2.32
C LEU A 102 11.54 2.33 -1.22
N LEU A 103 12.76 2.80 -1.47
CA LEU A 103 13.62 3.43 -0.46
C LEU A 103 12.96 4.56 0.35
N PRO A 104 12.19 5.50 -0.23
CA PRO A 104 11.51 6.52 0.55
C PRO A 104 10.56 5.92 1.60
N TRP A 105 9.73 4.97 1.18
CA TRP A 105 8.80 4.26 2.05
C TRP A 105 9.51 3.41 3.11
N LEU A 106 10.63 2.77 2.76
CA LEU A 106 11.44 2.03 3.73
C LEU A 106 12.05 2.95 4.79
N LYS A 107 12.44 4.18 4.43
CA LYS A 107 12.94 5.18 5.39
C LYS A 107 11.85 5.66 6.33
N GLU A 108 10.67 5.97 5.80
CA GLU A 108 9.52 6.37 6.62
C GLU A 108 9.10 5.25 7.57
N PHE A 109 9.03 4.01 7.06
CA PHE A 109 8.73 2.82 7.84
C PHE A 109 9.75 2.62 8.98
N HIS A 110 11.05 2.70 8.67
CA HIS A 110 12.10 2.58 9.68
C HIS A 110 12.02 3.68 10.75
N GLN A 111 11.73 4.92 10.36
CA GLN A 111 11.56 6.03 11.30
C GLN A 111 10.37 5.80 12.24
N GLU A 112 9.26 5.28 11.73
CA GLU A 112 8.10 4.92 12.54
C GLU A 112 8.44 3.84 13.57
N GLN A 113 9.17 2.79 13.17
CA GLN A 113 9.64 1.74 14.08
C GLN A 113 10.56 2.27 15.17
N MET A 114 11.54 3.11 14.80
CA MET A 114 12.50 3.67 15.75
C MET A 114 11.84 4.61 16.75
N LEU A 115 10.86 5.39 16.30
CA LEU A 115 10.08 6.25 17.18
C LEU A 115 9.28 5.41 18.18
N GLU A 116 8.56 4.38 17.72
CA GLU A 116 7.76 3.54 18.60
C GLU A 116 8.64 2.82 19.63
N LYS A 117 9.79 2.29 19.18
CA LYS A 117 10.79 1.67 20.04
C LYS A 117 11.33 2.65 21.10
N SER A 118 11.53 3.92 20.74
CA SER A 118 11.95 4.95 21.69
C SER A 118 10.87 5.29 22.72
N VAL A 119 9.59 5.34 22.30
CA VAL A 119 8.46 5.54 23.20
C VAL A 119 8.39 4.41 24.23
N GLU A 120 8.48 3.17 23.77
CA GLU A 120 8.43 2.01 24.66
C GLU A 120 9.63 1.93 25.61
N ALA A 121 10.84 2.27 25.13
CA ALA A 121 12.03 2.35 25.98
C ALA A 121 11.83 3.38 27.11
N SER A 122 11.20 4.52 26.78
CA SER A 122 10.86 5.58 27.74
C SER A 122 9.84 5.09 28.78
N ILE A 123 8.81 4.34 28.36
CA ILE A 123 7.80 3.74 29.26
C ILE A 123 8.47 2.75 30.23
N ARG A 124 9.40 1.93 29.72
CA ARG A 124 10.14 0.92 30.51
C ARG A 124 11.30 1.51 31.33
N GLY A 125 11.63 2.78 31.14
CA GLY A 125 12.75 3.45 31.81
C GLY A 125 14.12 2.91 31.40
N ILE A 126 14.28 2.41 30.17
CA ILE A 126 15.53 1.88 29.63
C ILE A 126 16.03 2.71 28.44
N ASP A 127 17.31 2.56 28.12
CA ASP A 127 17.89 3.18 26.92
C ASP A 127 17.35 2.54 25.64
N SER A 128 17.03 3.36 24.63
CA SER A 128 16.46 2.89 23.36
C SER A 128 17.37 1.94 22.58
N CYS A 129 18.70 2.05 22.74
CA CYS A 129 19.66 1.15 22.09
C CYS A 129 19.67 -0.24 22.73
N LYS A 130 19.33 -0.33 24.01
CA LYS A 130 19.25 -1.59 24.78
C LYS A 130 17.90 -2.28 24.65
N MET A 131 16.95 -1.63 23.97
CA MET A 131 15.62 -2.17 23.85
C MET A 131 15.57 -3.30 22.82
N GLU A 132 14.98 -4.43 23.23
CA GLU A 132 14.66 -5.56 22.36
C GLU A 132 13.14 -5.66 22.23
N VAL A 133 12.68 -5.89 21.00
CA VAL A 133 11.25 -6.06 20.70
C VAL A 133 10.97 -7.57 20.65
N PRO A 134 10.12 -8.10 21.53
CA PRO A 134 9.78 -9.52 21.53
C PRO A 134 9.06 -9.92 20.24
N LEU A 135 9.40 -11.10 19.72
CA LEU A 135 8.67 -11.74 18.63
C LEU A 135 7.30 -12.21 19.12
N SER A 136 6.28 -11.97 18.32
CA SER A 136 4.95 -12.53 18.52
C SER A 136 4.95 -13.98 18.07
N GLU A 137 4.42 -14.87 18.90
CA GLU A 137 4.29 -16.28 18.54
C GLU A 137 3.13 -16.43 17.56
N CYS A 138 3.43 -16.51 16.26
CA CYS A 138 2.43 -16.73 15.22
C CYS A 138 2.83 -17.87 14.27
N GLY A 139 1.85 -18.69 13.88
CA GLY A 139 2.06 -19.73 12.86
C GLY A 139 2.34 -19.14 11.48
N SER A 140 3.02 -19.90 10.61
CA SER A 140 3.42 -19.47 9.26
C SER A 140 2.27 -19.06 8.33
N ASP A 141 1.06 -19.55 8.59
CA ASP A 141 -0.16 -19.27 7.82
C ASP A 141 -1.14 -18.32 8.54
N GLU A 142 -0.78 -17.89 9.75
CA GLU A 142 -1.60 -16.99 10.55
C GLU A 142 -1.15 -15.55 10.35
N ARG A 143 -2.06 -14.60 10.54
CA ARG A 143 -1.82 -13.17 10.39
C ARG A 143 -2.45 -12.43 11.54
N ILE A 144 -1.70 -11.54 12.15
CA ILE A 144 -2.24 -10.61 13.13
C ILE A 144 -2.98 -9.50 12.39
N TYR A 145 -4.14 -9.10 12.92
CA TYR A 145 -4.93 -7.99 12.40
C TYR A 145 -5.07 -6.93 13.48
N CYS A 146 -4.93 -5.67 13.09
CA CYS A 146 -5.22 -4.56 13.97
C CYS A 146 -6.72 -4.60 14.34
N ASN A 147 -7.05 -4.69 15.63
CA ASN A 147 -8.44 -4.71 16.09
C ASN A 147 -9.17 -3.38 15.81
N ASN A 148 -8.45 -2.28 15.60
CA ASN A 148 -9.04 -0.98 15.29
C ASN A 148 -9.39 -0.83 13.80
N CYS A 149 -8.39 -0.88 12.90
CA CYS A 149 -8.59 -0.64 11.47
C CYS A 149 -8.83 -1.91 10.64
N ARG A 150 -8.68 -3.11 11.25
CA ARG A 150 -8.82 -4.43 10.62
C ARG A 150 -7.81 -4.72 9.51
N THR A 151 -6.77 -3.90 9.37
CA THR A 151 -5.65 -4.14 8.46
C THR A 151 -4.72 -5.21 9.03
N SER A 152 -4.21 -6.09 8.15
CA SER A 152 -3.16 -7.05 8.50
C SER A 152 -1.92 -6.30 8.99
N ILE A 153 -1.40 -6.72 10.13
CA ILE A 153 -0.12 -6.29 10.69
C ILE A 153 0.96 -7.17 10.06
N VAL A 154 2.10 -6.56 9.72
CA VAL A 154 3.22 -7.25 9.02
C VAL A 154 4.55 -7.16 9.77
N ASP A 155 4.60 -6.41 10.88
CA ASP A 155 5.83 -6.12 11.62
C ASP A 155 5.43 -5.61 13.04
N PHE A 156 6.03 -4.52 13.51
CA PHE A 156 5.76 -3.91 14.81
C PHE A 156 4.28 -3.59 15.02
N HIS A 157 3.80 -3.93 16.21
CA HIS A 157 2.47 -3.60 16.71
C HIS A 157 2.52 -3.47 18.22
N ARG A 158 1.45 -2.92 18.81
CA ARG A 158 1.24 -3.00 20.26
C ARG A 158 0.20 -4.08 20.56
N SER A 159 0.48 -4.90 21.57
CA SER A 159 -0.41 -5.95 22.06
C SER A 159 -0.78 -5.73 23.53
N CYS A 160 -2.06 -5.89 23.86
CA CYS A 160 -2.52 -5.82 25.25
C CYS A 160 -2.43 -7.18 25.93
N ASN A 161 -1.58 -7.28 26.96
CA ASN A 161 -1.39 -8.50 27.74
C ASN A 161 -2.64 -8.96 28.54
N LYS A 162 -3.71 -8.16 28.59
CA LYS A 162 -4.95 -8.49 29.32
C LYS A 162 -6.08 -9.01 28.44
N CYS A 163 -6.14 -8.62 27.17
CA CYS A 163 -7.31 -8.87 26.33
C CYS A 163 -7.01 -9.18 24.86
N SER A 164 -5.76 -9.52 24.52
CA SER A 164 -5.35 -9.92 23.16
C SER A 164 -5.79 -8.88 22.10
N TYR A 165 -5.71 -7.61 22.48
CA TYR A 165 -6.06 -6.50 21.61
C TYR A 165 -4.78 -5.98 20.98
N ASP A 166 -4.67 -6.11 19.68
CA ASP A 166 -3.53 -5.72 18.86
C ASP A 166 -3.86 -4.48 18.03
N ILE A 167 -2.94 -3.52 17.99
CA ILE A 167 -3.08 -2.31 17.16
C ILE A 167 -1.81 -2.07 16.35
N CYS A 168 -1.99 -1.68 15.09
CA CYS A 168 -0.87 -1.25 14.25
C CYS A 168 -0.32 0.10 14.73
N LEU A 169 0.92 0.40 14.34
CA LEU A 169 1.61 1.64 14.75
C LEU A 169 0.86 2.90 14.32
N SER A 170 0.24 2.91 13.15
CA SER A 170 -0.55 4.07 12.69
C SER A 170 -1.75 4.33 13.61
N CYS A 171 -2.52 3.29 13.97
CA CYS A 171 -3.62 3.43 14.91
C CYS A 171 -3.14 3.78 16.32
N CYS A 172 -2.00 3.23 16.77
CA CYS A 172 -1.37 3.62 18.03
C CYS A 172 -1.05 5.12 18.04
N ARG A 173 -0.38 5.59 16.98
CA ARG A 173 -0.01 6.99 16.81
C ARG A 173 -1.22 7.91 16.79
N GLU A 174 -2.30 7.57 16.09
CA GLU A 174 -3.53 8.37 16.07
C GLU A 174 -4.16 8.48 17.47
N LEU A 175 -4.20 7.37 18.22
CA LEU A 175 -4.67 7.37 19.60
C LEU A 175 -3.78 8.21 20.51
N CYS A 176 -2.47 8.22 20.26
CA CYS A 176 -1.49 9.01 21.00
C CYS A 176 -1.43 10.49 20.56
N GLN A 177 -1.69 10.83 19.31
CA GLN A 177 -1.66 12.20 18.78
C GLN A 177 -2.92 13.01 19.14
N GLY A 178 -3.99 12.35 19.58
CA GLY A 178 -5.06 13.00 20.34
C GLY A 178 -4.60 13.57 21.70
N LEU A 179 -3.31 13.39 22.02
CA LEU A 179 -2.62 13.87 23.21
C LEU A 179 -1.41 14.67 22.73
N ASN A 180 -1.46 15.99 22.87
CA ASN A 180 -0.24 16.77 22.77
C ASN A 180 0.72 16.30 23.85
N PRO A 181 1.96 15.89 23.53
CA PRO A 181 3.01 15.81 24.52
C PRO A 181 3.20 17.22 25.06
N ILE A 182 3.13 17.37 26.38
CA ILE A 182 3.47 18.60 27.09
C ILE A 182 4.82 19.08 26.58
N GLY A 183 4.79 20.22 25.90
CA GLY A 183 5.94 20.95 25.39
C GLY A 183 5.62 22.43 25.29
N ASP A 184 4.78 22.95 26.20
CA ASP A 184 4.63 24.40 26.36
C ASP A 184 5.83 24.92 27.15
N VAL A 185 6.85 25.34 26.39
CA VAL A 185 7.87 26.27 26.87
C VAL A 185 7.15 27.58 27.17
N ASN A 186 6.99 27.89 28.45
CA ASN A 186 6.47 29.18 28.88
C ASN A 186 7.63 30.17 28.95
N SER A 187 7.67 31.14 28.03
CA SER A 187 8.31 32.43 28.25
C SER A 187 7.56 33.53 27.51
N ASP A 188 7.04 34.45 28.33
CA ASP A 188 6.79 35.87 28.07
C ASP A 188 5.34 36.37 27.91
N LYS A 189 4.86 36.88 29.06
CA LYS A 189 4.06 38.08 29.34
C LYS A 189 2.98 38.53 28.34
N VAL A 190 1.78 38.77 28.85
CA VAL A 190 1.29 40.10 29.29
C VAL A 190 -0.09 39.98 29.98
N THR A 191 -0.11 40.39 31.25
CA THR A 191 -1.11 41.16 32.02
C THR A 191 -2.61 41.13 31.63
N SER A 192 -3.48 40.59 32.50
CA SER A 192 -4.43 41.35 33.36
C SER A 192 -5.59 40.46 33.90
N LEU A 193 -5.81 40.52 35.22
CA LEU A 193 -7.08 40.30 35.95
C LEU A 193 -7.54 41.69 36.47
N PRO A 194 -8.76 41.91 37.04
CA PRO A 194 -9.76 40.99 37.62
C PRO A 194 -11.20 41.26 37.07
N ASP A 195 -12.34 40.67 37.48
CA ASP A 195 -12.86 40.44 38.83
C ASP A 195 -14.23 39.68 38.84
N ALA A 196 -14.57 39.17 40.03
CA ALA A 196 -15.90 38.98 40.67
C ALA A 196 -16.98 37.98 40.16
N GLY A 197 -17.23 36.96 41.01
CA GLY A 197 -18.54 36.78 41.67
C GLY A 197 -19.45 35.61 41.26
N GLY A 198 -19.75 34.71 42.21
CA GLY A 198 -20.98 33.88 42.21
C GLY A 198 -20.82 32.41 42.62
N LYS A 199 -21.10 32.08 43.88
CA LYS A 199 -21.53 30.73 44.34
C LYS A 199 -22.95 30.47 43.82
N GLU A 200 -23.31 29.21 43.49
CA GLU A 200 -24.43 28.40 44.07
C GLU A 200 -24.29 26.92 43.62
N ASP A 201 -24.82 26.02 44.44
CA ASP A 201 -24.63 24.57 44.49
C ASP A 201 -25.60 23.73 43.63
N LEU A 202 -25.21 22.45 43.43
CA LEU A 202 -26.04 21.27 43.09
C LEU A 202 -26.77 21.20 41.72
N GLN A 203 -26.27 20.37 40.80
CA GLN A 203 -26.81 19.01 40.55
C GLN A 203 -26.07 18.26 39.45
N LEU A 204 -25.78 17.00 39.79
CA LEU A 204 -25.42 15.83 39.00
C LEU A 204 -25.76 15.89 37.49
N GLY A 205 -24.73 16.02 36.65
CA GLY A 205 -24.82 15.93 35.19
C GLY A 205 -23.60 15.21 34.63
N SER A 206 -23.77 13.91 34.41
CA SER A 206 -22.77 12.98 33.87
C SER A 206 -22.24 13.39 32.48
N SER A 207 -20.99 13.84 32.40
CA SER A 207 -20.15 13.68 31.21
C SER A 207 -18.70 14.13 31.49
N HIS A 208 -17.94 13.34 32.23
CA HIS A 208 -16.48 13.53 32.30
C HIS A 208 -15.74 12.25 31.93
N CYS A 209 -14.75 12.44 31.04
CA CYS A 209 -13.56 11.60 30.85
C CYS A 209 -13.72 10.21 30.20
N LYS A 210 -14.19 10.14 28.94
CA LYS A 210 -13.84 9.00 28.07
C LYS A 210 -12.42 9.07 27.52
N GLY A 211 -11.85 10.28 27.37
CA GLY A 211 -10.49 10.48 26.83
C GLY A 211 -9.37 10.02 27.77
N ALA A 212 -9.47 10.29 29.07
CA ALA A 212 -8.44 9.92 30.04
C ALA A 212 -8.33 8.39 30.27
N SER A 213 -9.42 7.64 30.08
CA SER A 213 -9.45 6.18 30.30
C SER A 213 -8.80 5.38 29.17
N GLN A 214 -8.78 5.90 27.93
CA GLN A 214 -8.12 5.26 26.78
C GLN A 214 -6.61 5.53 26.74
N LEU A 215 -6.21 6.71 27.20
CA LEU A 215 -4.84 7.16 27.43
C LEU A 215 -4.00 6.21 28.29
N VAL A 216 -4.57 5.74 29.40
CA VAL A 216 -3.91 4.80 30.33
C VAL A 216 -3.88 3.38 29.75
N LYS A 217 -4.72 3.07 28.76
CA LYS A 217 -4.78 1.75 28.13
C LYS A 217 -3.70 1.54 27.07
N SER A 218 -3.28 2.57 26.32
CA SER A 218 -2.16 2.43 25.36
C SER A 218 -0.81 2.27 26.07
N LEU A 219 -0.65 2.89 27.25
CA LEU A 219 0.50 2.70 28.15
C LEU A 219 0.57 1.32 28.81
N LEU A 220 -0.47 0.49 28.67
CA LEU A 220 -0.53 -0.89 29.19
C LEU A 220 -0.33 -1.95 28.09
N MET A 221 0.05 -1.54 26.88
CA MET A 221 0.30 -2.44 25.76
C MET A 221 1.79 -2.51 25.49
N ASP A 222 2.31 -3.71 25.28
CA ASP A 222 3.71 -3.94 24.95
C ASP A 222 3.90 -3.89 23.44
N ILE A 223 5.04 -3.34 22.99
CA ILE A 223 5.42 -3.48 21.58
C ILE A 223 5.86 -4.94 21.30
N MET A 224 5.42 -5.47 20.17
CA MET A 224 5.82 -6.78 19.66
C MET A 224 6.16 -6.68 18.17
N ILE A 225 7.01 -7.57 17.67
CA ILE A 225 7.28 -7.73 16.24
C ILE A 225 6.60 -9.02 15.76
N PHE A 226 5.87 -8.93 14.65
CA PHE A 226 5.31 -10.10 13.98
C PHE A 226 6.40 -10.94 13.31
#